data_AF-A0A4W3IBA8-F1
#
_entry.id   AF-A0A4W3IBA8-F1
#
_cell.length_a   1.000
_cell.length_b   1.000
_cell.length_c   1.000
_cell.angle_alpha   90.00
_cell.angle_beta   90.00
_cell.angle_gamma   90.00
#
_symmetry.space_group_name_H-M   'P 1'
#
loop_
_entity.id
_entity.type
_entity.pdbx_description
1 polymer ?
#
loop_
_entity_poly.entity_id
_entity_poly.type
_entity_poly.pdbx_seq_one_letter_code
_entity_poly.pdbx_strand_id
1 'polypeptide(L)'
;PHRHHHPPHTGTPPHTGTPPHTDTPPTDTTPPTPTPPPTSHRHSPPTPVPKYLSQQWTKATGRGEVGKIQIAKNQGKTEVSFTLNEELANIQTTGGKSGSISAPRDHPFTMQSVGGQTLSVFTEGPSEGQLEEKSGVNNSEKLTFEGVVVQRAECRPAVNESYMRLKRLQIEESSKPVRLSQQLAKAVTTNYKPVANHQYNIEYERKKKEDGKRARAEKQQVLDMLFSAFEKHQYYNIKDLVDITKQPVTYLKEILREIGIYNVKGTHKNTWELKPEYRHYQSEDKSE
;
A
#
# COMPACT_ATOMS: atom_id res chain seq x y z
N PRO A 1 -18.71 -4.61 -106.62
CA PRO A 1 -18.60 -6.03 -106.27
C PRO A 1 -18.68 -6.23 -104.74
N HIS A 2 -19.87 -6.66 -104.29
CA HIS A 2 -20.30 -7.30 -103.02
C HIS A 2 -19.29 -7.55 -101.87
N ARG A 3 -19.63 -7.56 -100.56
CA ARG A 3 -20.82 -7.22 -99.75
C ARG A 3 -20.42 -7.46 -98.26
N HIS A 4 -20.83 -6.56 -97.34
CA HIS A 4 -21.22 -6.65 -95.90
C HIS A 4 -20.86 -7.87 -95.00
N HIS A 5 -20.82 -7.88 -93.65
CA HIS A 5 -21.01 -6.95 -92.50
C HIS A 5 -20.50 -7.70 -91.22
N HIS A 6 -19.99 -6.95 -90.23
CA HIS A 6 -19.76 -7.13 -88.77
C HIS A 6 -20.73 -8.06 -87.93
N PRO A 7 -20.59 -8.21 -86.56
CA PRO A 7 -19.57 -8.78 -85.64
C PRO A 7 -20.23 -9.75 -84.56
N PRO A 8 -20.08 -9.65 -83.21
CA PRO A 8 -19.09 -10.18 -82.25
C PRO A 8 -19.61 -11.18 -81.15
N HIS A 9 -18.72 -11.57 -80.21
CA HIS A 9 -18.92 -12.15 -78.83
C HIS A 9 -19.54 -13.55 -78.63
N THR A 10 -18.89 -14.41 -77.82
CA THR A 10 -19.43 -15.12 -76.62
C THR A 10 -18.43 -16.16 -76.04
N GLY A 11 -18.30 -16.26 -74.71
CA GLY A 11 -18.06 -17.54 -74.02
C GLY A 11 -16.94 -17.65 -72.96
N THR A 12 -17.22 -17.29 -71.70
CA THR A 12 -16.66 -17.90 -70.44
C THR A 12 -17.52 -19.16 -70.08
N PRO A 13 -17.20 -20.12 -69.16
CA PRO A 13 -16.55 -20.04 -67.81
C PRO A 13 -15.73 -21.33 -67.41
N PRO A 14 -15.58 -21.82 -66.15
CA PRO A 14 -15.48 -21.21 -64.81
C PRO A 14 -14.22 -21.65 -63.97
N HIS A 15 -13.95 -20.85 -62.93
CA HIS A 15 -13.44 -21.12 -61.56
C HIS A 15 -12.65 -22.40 -61.19
N THR A 16 -11.45 -22.18 -60.62
CA THR A 16 -11.11 -22.58 -59.23
C THR A 16 -10.04 -21.64 -58.67
N GLY A 17 -10.33 -21.06 -57.49
CA GLY A 17 -9.47 -20.11 -56.82
C GLY A 17 -8.51 -20.76 -55.83
N THR A 18 -7.37 -20.10 -55.58
CA THR A 18 -6.57 -20.23 -54.37
C THR A 18 -6.01 -18.84 -54.01
N PRO A 19 -6.00 -18.41 -52.73
CA PRO A 19 -5.91 -17.01 -52.33
C PRO A 19 -4.47 -16.51 -52.13
N PRO A 20 -4.29 -15.19 -51.88
CA PRO A 20 -3.01 -14.50 -51.99
C PRO A 20 -2.13 -14.60 -50.74
N HIS A 21 -0.84 -14.35 -50.98
CA HIS A 21 0.20 -14.06 -49.99
C HIS A 21 -0.30 -13.14 -48.88
N THR A 22 -0.31 -13.64 -47.65
CA THR A 22 -0.32 -12.84 -46.42
C THR A 22 1.11 -12.61 -45.98
N ASP A 23 1.55 -11.35 -46.05
CA ASP A 23 2.70 -10.82 -45.32
C ASP A 23 2.44 -10.95 -43.82
N THR A 24 3.21 -11.82 -43.18
CA THR A 24 3.28 -11.93 -41.72
C THR A 24 4.41 -11.03 -41.22
N PRO A 25 4.16 -10.06 -40.32
CA PRO A 25 5.23 -9.30 -39.68
C PRO A 25 6.00 -10.19 -38.69
N PRO A 26 7.29 -9.91 -38.42
CA PRO A 26 8.02 -10.64 -37.38
C PRO A 26 7.50 -10.22 -36.01
N THR A 27 6.69 -11.09 -35.39
CA THR A 27 6.28 -10.96 -33.99
C THR A 27 7.40 -11.46 -33.09
N ASP A 28 8.42 -10.64 -32.86
CA ASP A 28 9.40 -10.86 -31.81
C ASP A 28 8.80 -10.42 -30.46
N THR A 29 7.94 -11.27 -29.89
CA THR A 29 7.46 -11.11 -28.51
C THR A 29 8.25 -12.04 -27.63
N THR A 30 9.46 -11.62 -27.28
CA THR A 30 10.17 -12.15 -26.11
C THR A 30 9.30 -11.89 -24.88
N PRO A 31 9.00 -12.88 -24.01
CA PRO A 31 8.28 -12.62 -22.77
C PRO A 31 9.12 -11.65 -21.91
N PRO A 32 8.50 -10.65 -21.25
CA PRO A 32 9.26 -9.78 -20.36
C PRO A 32 9.91 -10.65 -19.29
N THR A 33 11.24 -10.66 -19.29
CA THR A 33 12.03 -11.22 -18.19
C THR A 33 11.53 -10.53 -16.91
N PRO A 34 11.19 -11.27 -15.83
CA PRO A 34 10.77 -10.63 -14.60
C PRO A 34 11.89 -9.71 -14.14
N THR A 35 11.62 -8.41 -14.20
CA THR A 35 12.54 -7.39 -13.70
C THR A 35 12.83 -7.76 -12.25
N PRO A 36 14.10 -7.99 -11.86
CA PRO A 36 14.40 -8.18 -10.45
C PRO A 36 13.88 -6.96 -9.69
N PRO A 37 13.29 -7.14 -8.49
CA PRO A 37 12.86 -6.00 -7.69
C PRO A 37 14.04 -5.04 -7.57
N PRO A 38 13.80 -3.71 -7.54
CA PRO A 38 14.86 -2.73 -7.40
C PRO A 38 15.68 -3.18 -6.19
N THR A 39 16.89 -3.66 -6.49
CA THR A 39 17.82 -4.03 -5.44
C THR A 39 18.06 -2.70 -4.77
N SER A 40 17.46 -2.51 -3.59
CA SER A 40 17.83 -1.43 -2.71
C SER A 40 19.34 -1.49 -2.69
N HIS A 41 19.98 -0.51 -3.34
CA HIS A 41 21.41 -0.30 -3.24
C HIS A 41 21.62 0.10 -1.80
N ARG A 42 21.63 -0.92 -0.93
CA ARG A 42 22.13 -0.84 0.40
C ARG A 42 23.62 -0.70 0.19
N HIS A 43 24.02 0.54 -0.05
CA HIS A 43 25.39 0.99 0.10
C HIS A 43 25.79 0.54 1.50
N SER A 44 26.34 -0.66 1.58
CA SER A 44 26.91 -1.18 2.80
C SER A 44 28.29 -0.54 2.81
N PRO A 45 28.55 0.47 3.66
CA PRO A 45 29.92 0.92 3.81
C PRO A 45 30.76 -0.31 4.19
N PRO A 46 32.02 -0.41 3.71
CA PRO A 46 32.83 -1.58 3.97
C PRO A 46 32.93 -1.76 5.48
N THR A 47 32.32 -2.83 5.98
CA THR A 47 32.57 -3.27 7.35
C THR A 47 34.05 -3.60 7.40
N PRO A 48 34.86 -2.93 8.24
CA PRO A 48 36.29 -3.20 8.37
C PRO A 48 36.58 -4.65 8.79
N VAL A 49 35.54 -5.42 9.14
CA VAL A 49 35.56 -6.80 9.60
C VAL A 49 34.44 -7.58 8.88
N PRO A 50 34.67 -8.82 8.39
CA PRO A 50 33.62 -9.63 7.78
C PRO A 50 32.48 -9.94 8.75
N LYS A 51 31.23 -9.91 8.27
CA LYS A 51 30.02 -10.12 9.10
C LYS A 51 30.03 -11.44 9.90
N TYR A 52 30.51 -12.54 9.31
CA TYR A 52 30.57 -13.82 10.03
C TYR A 52 31.54 -13.76 11.22
N LEU A 53 32.60 -12.94 11.13
CA LEU A 53 33.63 -12.83 12.15
C LEU A 53 33.09 -12.06 13.36
N SER A 54 32.40 -10.95 13.13
CA SER A 54 31.71 -10.21 14.20
C SER A 54 30.63 -11.08 14.89
N GLN A 55 29.92 -11.92 14.12
CA GLN A 55 28.95 -12.87 14.68
C GLN A 55 29.61 -13.94 15.57
N GLN A 56 30.82 -14.40 15.24
CA GLN A 56 31.54 -15.32 16.14
C GLN A 56 32.04 -14.61 17.39
N TRP A 57 32.47 -13.35 17.30
CA TRP A 57 32.90 -12.58 18.48
C TRP A 57 31.80 -12.39 19.52
N THR A 58 30.55 -12.22 19.08
CA THR A 58 29.39 -12.14 20.00
C THR A 58 29.12 -13.44 20.76
N LYS A 59 29.66 -14.58 20.29
CA LYS A 59 29.52 -15.88 20.96
C LYS A 59 30.65 -16.18 21.96
N ALA A 60 31.63 -15.29 22.10
CA ALA A 60 32.71 -15.46 23.06
C ALA A 60 32.18 -15.50 24.49
N THR A 61 32.61 -16.50 25.24
CA THR A 61 32.26 -16.69 26.66
C THR A 61 33.39 -16.21 27.57
N GLY A 62 33.08 -16.02 28.86
CA GLY A 62 34.08 -15.62 29.85
C GLY A 62 34.57 -14.18 29.68
N ARG A 63 35.89 -13.98 29.61
CA ARG A 63 36.56 -12.66 29.56
C ARG A 63 36.46 -11.97 28.19
N GLY A 64 35.78 -12.56 27.21
CA GLY A 64 35.63 -12.00 25.87
C GLY A 64 36.88 -12.16 24.99
N GLU A 65 37.71 -13.18 25.24
CA GLU A 65 38.85 -13.47 24.36
C GLU A 65 38.37 -14.10 23.05
N VAL A 66 38.63 -13.42 21.93
CA VAL A 66 38.17 -13.84 20.60
C VAL A 66 39.25 -14.41 19.69
N GLY A 67 40.52 -14.14 19.97
CA GLY A 67 41.62 -14.52 19.09
C GLY A 67 42.88 -13.70 19.35
N LYS A 68 43.85 -13.83 18.45
CA LYS A 68 45.17 -13.19 18.56
C LYS A 68 45.44 -12.33 17.33
N ILE A 69 45.97 -11.13 17.53
CA ILE A 69 46.49 -10.28 16.46
C ILE A 69 48.00 -10.50 16.39
N GLN A 70 48.51 -10.80 15.20
CA GLN A 70 49.92 -10.92 14.91
C GLN A 70 50.38 -9.75 14.04
N ILE A 71 51.51 -9.14 14.41
CA ILE A 71 52.14 -8.05 13.68
C ILE A 71 53.56 -8.51 13.34
N ALA A 72 53.82 -8.77 12.06
CA ALA A 72 55.13 -9.12 11.54
C ALA A 72 55.73 -7.91 10.81
N LYS A 73 56.98 -7.56 11.13
CA LYS A 73 57.73 -6.49 10.45
C LYS A 73 58.92 -7.11 9.74
N ASN A 74 58.84 -7.22 8.41
CA ASN A 74 59.89 -7.80 7.57
C ASN A 74 60.45 -6.71 6.66
N GLN A 75 61.72 -6.33 6.84
CA GLN A 75 62.52 -5.43 5.98
C GLN A 75 61.70 -4.39 5.17
N GLY A 76 60.93 -3.54 5.85
CA GLY A 76 60.15 -2.44 5.23
C GLY A 76 58.67 -2.73 4.96
N LYS A 77 58.20 -3.96 5.13
CA LYS A 77 56.79 -4.35 5.03
C LYS A 77 56.25 -4.73 6.41
N THR A 78 55.17 -4.06 6.83
CA THR A 78 54.40 -4.47 8.01
C THR A 78 53.23 -5.33 7.53
N GLU A 79 53.13 -6.54 8.05
CA GLU A 79 52.03 -7.46 7.82
C GLU A 79 51.28 -7.67 9.14
N VAL A 80 49.96 -7.48 9.09
CA VAL A 80 49.09 -7.61 10.26
C VAL A 80 48.04 -8.67 9.92
N SER A 81 47.82 -9.62 10.83
CA SER A 81 46.81 -10.66 10.68
C SER A 81 46.12 -10.93 12.01
N PHE A 82 44.87 -11.40 11.93
CA PHE A 82 44.12 -11.89 13.08
C PHE A 82 43.84 -13.38 12.93
N THR A 83 44.10 -14.13 13.99
CA THR A 83 43.79 -15.54 14.08
C THR A 83 42.68 -15.75 15.12
N LEU A 84 41.54 -16.28 14.66
CA LEU A 84 40.37 -16.59 15.49
C LEU A 84 40.66 -17.80 16.41
N ASN A 85 40.14 -17.73 17.64
CA ASN A 85 40.20 -18.84 18.59
C ASN A 85 39.48 -20.08 18.06
N GLU A 86 39.99 -21.25 18.42
CA GLU A 86 39.51 -22.53 17.90
C GLU A 86 38.05 -22.82 18.28
N GLU A 87 37.70 -22.50 19.51
CA GLU A 87 36.35 -22.68 20.06
C GLU A 87 35.31 -21.85 19.28
N LEU A 88 35.69 -20.64 18.87
CA LEU A 88 34.85 -19.74 18.07
C LEU A 88 34.86 -20.05 16.58
N ALA A 89 35.84 -20.82 16.12
CA ALA A 89 35.93 -21.23 14.73
C ALA A 89 34.95 -22.36 14.40
N ASN A 90 34.40 -23.07 15.39
CA ASN A 90 33.47 -24.17 15.15
C ASN A 90 32.01 -23.67 15.08
N ILE A 91 31.45 -23.59 13.87
CA ILE A 91 30.06 -23.13 13.67
C ILE A 91 29.14 -24.35 13.69
N GLN A 92 28.44 -24.56 14.79
CA GLN A 92 27.33 -25.51 14.84
C GLN A 92 26.09 -24.86 14.20
N THR A 93 25.66 -25.36 13.06
CA THR A 93 24.37 -25.00 12.47
C THR A 93 23.27 -25.73 13.22
N THR A 94 22.38 -25.00 13.88
CA THR A 94 21.24 -25.53 14.66
C THR A 94 20.12 -26.16 13.81
N GLY A 95 20.40 -26.48 12.54
CA GLY A 95 19.45 -26.95 11.56
C GLY A 95 19.90 -28.24 10.85
N GLY A 96 19.84 -29.37 11.57
CA GLY A 96 19.52 -30.72 11.08
C GLY A 96 20.30 -31.41 9.95
N LYS A 97 20.92 -30.73 8.97
CA LYS A 97 21.60 -31.38 7.84
C LYS A 97 22.71 -30.49 7.25
N SER A 98 23.94 -30.72 7.68
CA SER A 98 25.20 -30.69 6.89
C SER A 98 26.38 -30.57 7.86
N GLY A 99 27.54 -31.13 7.49
CA GLY A 99 28.70 -31.31 8.37
C GLY A 99 29.19 -30.01 9.04
N SER A 100 29.96 -30.18 10.13
CA SER A 100 30.59 -29.05 10.83
C SER A 100 31.24 -28.08 9.85
N ILE A 101 30.78 -26.83 9.86
CA ILE A 101 31.40 -25.75 9.09
C ILE A 101 32.32 -25.02 10.05
N SER A 102 33.60 -24.96 9.71
CA SER A 102 34.55 -24.14 10.44
C SER A 102 34.66 -22.76 9.79
N ALA A 103 34.61 -21.70 10.60
CA ALA A 103 34.96 -20.36 10.16
C ALA A 103 36.46 -20.32 9.78
N PRO A 104 36.85 -19.51 8.78
CA PRO A 104 38.26 -19.20 8.56
C PRO A 104 38.88 -18.69 9.85
N ARG A 105 40.09 -19.16 10.17
CA ARG A 105 40.81 -18.71 11.36
C ARG A 105 41.67 -17.50 11.07
N ASP A 106 42.35 -17.49 9.93
CA ASP A 106 43.29 -16.43 9.59
C ASP A 106 42.65 -15.34 8.74
N HIS A 107 42.93 -14.10 9.12
CA HIS A 107 42.37 -12.91 8.52
C HIS A 107 43.45 -11.84 8.36
N PRO A 108 44.05 -11.68 7.18
CA PRO A 108 45.01 -10.61 6.93
C PRO A 108 44.33 -9.23 6.96
N PHE A 109 45.05 -8.25 7.47
CA PHE A 109 44.64 -6.84 7.48
C PHE A 109 45.33 -6.11 6.35
N THR A 110 44.55 -5.36 5.58
CA THR A 110 45.05 -4.43 4.57
C THR A 110 45.08 -3.03 5.17
N MET A 111 46.27 -2.48 5.37
CA MET A 111 46.43 -1.13 5.91
C MET A 111 45.93 -0.09 4.91
N GLN A 112 45.14 0.87 5.38
CA GLN A 112 44.61 1.98 4.58
C GLN A 112 45.23 3.30 5.06
N SER A 113 45.52 4.20 4.12
CA SER A 113 45.95 5.56 4.45
C SER A 113 44.82 6.36 5.10
N VAL A 114 45.15 7.15 6.12
CA VAL A 114 44.24 8.08 6.80
C VAL A 114 44.21 9.48 6.16
N GLY A 115 44.91 9.66 5.03
CA GLY A 115 45.08 10.96 4.39
C GLY A 115 43.77 11.59 3.93
N GLY A 116 43.55 12.86 4.31
CA GLY A 116 42.45 13.70 3.84
C GLY A 116 41.26 13.85 4.79
N GLN A 117 41.18 13.06 5.87
CA GLN A 117 40.12 13.20 6.88
C GLN A 117 40.64 12.83 8.28
N THR A 118 40.51 13.77 9.23
CA THR A 118 40.75 13.49 10.66
C THR A 118 39.55 12.75 11.23
N LEU A 119 39.78 11.57 11.80
CA LEU A 119 38.76 10.75 12.45
C LEU A 119 39.04 10.70 13.96
N SER A 120 38.00 10.86 14.76
CA SER A 120 38.05 10.92 16.22
C SER A 120 37.04 9.98 16.85
N VAL A 121 37.37 9.39 18.00
CA VAL A 121 36.51 8.46 18.73
C VAL A 121 35.98 9.14 20.00
N PHE A 122 34.66 9.10 20.16
CA PHE A 122 33.96 9.53 21.35
C PHE A 122 33.18 8.35 21.92
N THR A 123 33.10 8.28 23.24
CA THR A 123 32.33 7.29 23.99
C THR A 123 31.27 8.02 24.78
N GLU A 124 30.09 7.42 24.83
CA GLU A 124 28.96 7.91 25.61
C GLU A 124 28.65 6.85 26.66
N GLY A 125 28.70 7.25 27.93
CA GLY A 125 28.49 6.35 29.06
C GLY A 125 27.53 6.93 30.08
N PRO A 126 26.91 6.07 30.91
CA PRO A 126 26.14 6.54 32.06
C PRO A 126 27.07 7.32 33.00
N SER A 127 26.62 8.48 33.47
CA SER A 127 27.37 9.27 34.45
C SER A 127 27.46 8.49 35.77
N GLU A 128 28.62 7.92 36.08
CA GLU A 128 28.89 7.41 37.42
C GLU A 128 29.08 8.60 38.39
N GLY A 129 27.97 9.00 39.02
CA GLY A 129 27.92 9.63 40.34
C GLY A 129 28.15 11.14 40.43
N GLN A 130 27.09 11.86 40.81
CA GLN A 130 27.11 12.63 42.05
C GLN A 130 25.70 12.68 42.63
N LEU A 131 25.53 12.06 43.80
CA LEU A 131 24.47 12.40 44.74
C LEU A 131 24.63 13.88 45.10
N GLU A 132 23.60 14.67 44.85
CA GLU A 132 22.95 15.62 45.78
C GLU A 132 21.96 16.48 44.98
N GLU A 133 20.86 16.82 45.63
CA GLU A 133 19.61 17.31 45.07
C GLU A 133 19.72 18.59 44.23
N LYS A 134 19.05 18.61 43.06
CA LYS A 134 17.87 19.45 42.77
C LYS A 134 17.59 19.56 41.27
N SER A 135 16.31 19.33 40.95
CA SER A 135 15.54 19.91 39.84
C SER A 135 16.07 19.76 38.40
N GLY A 136 15.27 19.09 37.58
CA GLY A 136 15.17 19.40 36.15
C GLY A 136 15.79 18.34 35.24
N VAL A 137 14.90 17.62 34.56
CA VAL A 137 15.15 16.66 33.47
C VAL A 137 16.28 17.15 32.54
N ASN A 138 17.46 16.55 32.67
CA ASN A 138 18.42 16.43 31.59
C ASN A 138 19.11 15.07 31.78
N ASN A 139 18.88 14.15 30.84
CA ASN A 139 19.59 12.87 30.77
C ASN A 139 21.08 13.20 30.56
N SER A 140 21.87 13.21 31.64
CA SER A 140 23.28 13.62 31.59
C SER A 140 24.14 12.47 31.07
N GLU A 141 24.04 12.19 29.79
CA GLU A 141 24.96 11.30 29.06
C GLU A 141 26.39 11.88 29.17
N LYS A 142 27.33 11.13 29.74
CA LYS A 142 28.72 11.57 29.87
C LYS A 142 29.42 11.26 28.55
N LEU A 143 29.73 12.30 27.79
CA LEU A 143 30.56 12.22 26.59
C LEU A 143 32.04 12.29 26.95
N THR A 144 32.82 11.31 26.52
CA THR A 144 34.27 11.23 26.69
C THR A 144 34.98 11.13 25.33
N PHE A 145 36.11 11.79 25.19
CA PHE A 145 36.95 11.73 24.00
C PHE A 145 38.06 10.70 24.20
N GLU A 146 38.06 9.63 23.39
CA GLU A 146 39.02 8.51 23.51
C GLU A 146 40.31 8.77 22.73
N GLY A 147 40.23 9.52 21.62
CA GLY A 147 41.40 9.87 20.82
C GLY A 147 41.16 10.02 19.32
N VAL A 148 42.26 10.17 18.59
CA VAL A 148 42.28 10.35 17.12
C VAL A 148 42.75 9.05 16.46
N VAL A 149 42.11 8.67 15.36
CA VAL A 149 42.46 7.49 14.56
C VAL A 149 43.69 7.79 13.71
N VAL A 150 44.82 7.18 14.07
CA VAL A 150 46.09 7.33 13.35
C VAL A 150 46.29 6.31 12.22
N GLN A 151 45.54 5.21 12.25
CA GLN A 151 45.71 4.12 11.32
C GLN A 151 44.37 3.46 10.99
N ARG A 152 44.13 3.19 9.71
CA ARG A 152 43.00 2.39 9.24
C ARG A 152 43.48 1.06 8.71
N ALA A 153 42.66 0.04 8.88
CA ALA A 153 42.92 -1.28 8.34
C ALA A 153 41.60 -2.00 8.03
N GLU A 154 41.64 -2.86 7.01
CA GLU A 154 40.51 -3.69 6.57
C GLU A 154 40.87 -5.16 6.78
N CYS A 155 40.12 -5.84 7.63
CA CYS A 155 40.23 -7.28 7.87
C CYS A 155 39.55 -8.04 6.74
N ARG A 156 40.32 -8.87 6.04
CA ARG A 156 39.85 -9.68 4.93
C ARG A 156 39.83 -11.16 5.35
N PRO A 157 38.85 -11.94 4.89
CA PRO A 157 38.91 -13.39 5.05
C PRO A 157 40.06 -13.97 4.22
N ALA A 158 40.79 -14.94 4.74
CA ALA A 158 41.65 -15.76 3.90
C ALA A 158 40.78 -16.53 2.88
N VAL A 159 41.17 -16.50 1.60
CA VAL A 159 40.45 -17.21 0.53
C VAL A 159 40.79 -18.69 0.63
N ASN A 160 40.00 -19.43 1.41
CA ASN A 160 40.15 -20.86 1.63
C ASN A 160 38.81 -21.60 1.37
N GLU A 161 38.87 -22.93 1.31
CA GLU A 161 37.69 -23.75 1.04
C GLU A 161 36.60 -23.56 2.11
N SER A 162 37.00 -23.38 3.38
CA SER A 162 36.07 -23.16 4.49
C SER A 162 35.30 -21.85 4.34
N TYR A 163 35.95 -20.75 3.92
CA TYR A 163 35.30 -19.49 3.59
C TYR A 163 34.29 -19.64 2.45
N MET A 164 34.67 -20.35 1.38
CA MET A 164 33.79 -20.55 0.23
C MET A 164 32.55 -21.38 0.59
N ARG A 165 32.72 -22.43 1.42
CA ARG A 165 31.61 -23.21 1.97
C ARG A 165 30.69 -22.35 2.83
N LEU A 166 31.25 -21.53 3.72
CA LEU A 166 30.49 -20.60 4.56
C LEU A 166 29.70 -19.59 3.72
N LYS A 167 30.33 -19.00 2.70
CA LYS A 167 29.68 -18.04 1.79
C LYS A 167 28.54 -18.68 1.00
N ARG A 168 28.70 -19.93 0.55
CA ARG A 168 27.63 -20.69 -0.12
C ARG A 168 26.40 -20.83 0.78
N LEU A 169 26.60 -21.25 2.03
CA LEU A 169 25.51 -21.42 3.00
C LEU A 169 24.82 -20.09 3.31
N GLN A 170 25.59 -19.02 3.47
CA GLN A 170 25.03 -17.70 3.72
C GLN A 170 24.18 -17.21 2.52
N ILE A 171 24.64 -17.46 1.29
CA ILE A 171 23.84 -17.14 0.09
C ILE A 171 22.57 -17.98 0.08
N GLU A 172 22.67 -19.29 0.30
CA GLU A 172 21.51 -20.19 0.34
C GLU A 172 20.47 -19.74 1.38
N GLU A 173 20.90 -19.45 2.61
CA GLU A 173 20.03 -18.97 3.68
C GLU A 173 19.39 -17.62 3.36
N SER A 174 20.17 -16.66 2.85
CA SER A 174 19.66 -15.33 2.49
C SER A 174 18.81 -15.33 1.22
N SER A 175 18.98 -16.31 0.34
CA SER A 175 18.20 -16.47 -0.89
C SER A 175 16.83 -17.09 -0.66
N LYS A 176 16.57 -17.63 0.54
CA LYS A 176 15.25 -18.17 0.90
C LYS A 176 14.26 -17.01 1.06
N PRO A 177 13.20 -16.95 0.23
CA PRO A 177 12.22 -15.87 0.33
C PRO A 177 11.47 -15.96 1.65
N VAL A 178 11.26 -14.80 2.30
CA VAL A 178 10.55 -14.71 3.60
C VAL A 178 9.09 -15.18 3.49
N ARG A 179 8.50 -15.07 2.30
CA ARG A 179 7.13 -15.48 2.01
C ARG A 179 7.12 -16.40 0.80
N LEU A 180 6.48 -17.54 0.96
CA LEU A 180 6.23 -18.49 -0.12
C LEU A 180 4.76 -18.40 -0.51
N SER A 181 4.49 -18.05 -1.76
CA SER A 181 3.15 -18.25 -2.33
C SER A 181 2.90 -19.75 -2.48
N GLN A 182 1.98 -20.29 -1.69
CA GLN A 182 1.54 -21.67 -1.88
C GLN A 182 0.45 -21.69 -2.94
N GLN A 183 0.71 -22.37 -4.05
CA GLN A 183 -0.36 -22.66 -5.01
C GLN A 183 -1.33 -23.64 -4.37
N LEU A 184 -2.59 -23.22 -4.29
CA LEU A 184 -3.66 -24.10 -3.85
C LEU A 184 -3.94 -25.09 -4.98
N ALA A 185 -3.85 -26.39 -4.69
CA ALA A 185 -4.09 -27.46 -5.67
C ALA A 185 -5.48 -27.39 -6.31
N LYS A 186 -6.43 -26.76 -5.62
CA LYS A 186 -7.75 -26.42 -6.13
C LYS A 186 -8.03 -24.97 -5.76
N ALA A 187 -8.63 -24.22 -6.67
CA ALA A 187 -9.15 -22.90 -6.35
C ALA A 187 -10.13 -23.03 -5.18
N VAL A 188 -9.86 -22.35 -4.07
CA VAL A 188 -10.79 -22.25 -2.94
C VAL A 188 -11.94 -21.35 -3.39
N THR A 189 -12.99 -21.97 -3.92
CA THR A 189 -14.22 -21.31 -4.36
C THR A 189 -15.23 -21.24 -3.23
N THR A 190 -14.79 -20.99 -1.99
CA THR A 190 -15.70 -20.67 -0.87
C THR A 190 -16.17 -19.21 -0.91
N ASN A 191 -15.96 -18.53 -2.03
CA ASN A 191 -16.59 -17.25 -2.29
C ASN A 191 -18.08 -17.52 -2.53
N TYR A 192 -18.86 -17.54 -1.44
CA TYR A 192 -20.21 -16.99 -1.52
C TYR A 192 -20.01 -15.54 -1.95
N LYS A 193 -20.02 -15.30 -3.26
CA LYS A 193 -20.08 -13.96 -3.79
C LYS A 193 -21.46 -13.48 -3.40
N PRO A 194 -21.64 -12.56 -2.42
CA PRO A 194 -22.92 -11.89 -2.34
C PRO A 194 -23.14 -11.34 -3.74
N VAL A 195 -24.22 -11.78 -4.39
CA VAL A 195 -24.63 -11.16 -5.64
C VAL A 195 -24.99 -9.74 -5.22
N ALA A 196 -24.00 -8.86 -5.31
CA ALA A 196 -24.14 -7.46 -4.96
C ALA A 196 -25.15 -6.94 -5.96
N ASN A 197 -26.40 -6.88 -5.51
CA ASN A 197 -27.46 -6.40 -6.34
C ASN A 197 -27.08 -4.97 -6.68
N HIS A 198 -26.91 -4.69 -7.97
CA HIS A 198 -26.39 -3.41 -8.41
C HIS A 198 -27.26 -2.29 -7.83
N GLN A 199 -26.65 -1.20 -7.35
CA GLN A 199 -27.35 -0.11 -6.67
C GLN A 199 -28.57 0.39 -7.45
N TYR A 200 -28.47 0.40 -8.79
CA TYR A 200 -29.58 0.71 -9.69
C TYR A 200 -30.78 -0.21 -9.53
N ASN A 201 -30.58 -1.52 -9.36
CA ASN A 201 -31.67 -2.47 -9.23
C ASN A 201 -32.36 -2.34 -7.86
N ILE A 202 -31.59 -2.10 -6.79
CA ILE A 202 -32.14 -1.81 -5.45
C ILE A 202 -32.99 -0.54 -5.50
N GLU A 203 -32.48 0.52 -6.13
CA GLU A 203 -33.17 1.79 -6.27
C GLU A 203 -34.41 1.66 -7.17
N TYR A 204 -34.34 0.86 -8.24
CA TYR A 204 -35.47 0.57 -9.12
C TYR A 204 -36.60 -0.15 -8.38
N GLU A 205 -36.30 -1.19 -7.59
CA GLU A 205 -37.29 -1.88 -6.77
C GLU A 205 -37.90 -0.97 -5.70
N ARG A 206 -37.07 -0.16 -5.03
CA ARG A 206 -37.52 0.84 -4.04
C ARG A 206 -38.48 1.85 -4.68
N LYS A 207 -38.08 2.42 -5.82
CA LYS A 207 -38.88 3.42 -6.56
C LYS A 207 -40.19 2.85 -7.07
N LYS A 208 -40.19 1.62 -7.60
CA LYS A 208 -41.42 0.94 -8.06
C LYS A 208 -42.41 0.71 -6.92
N LYS A 209 -41.92 0.43 -5.70
CA LYS A 209 -42.76 0.26 -4.50
C LYS A 209 -43.34 1.58 -3.96
N GLU A 210 -42.62 2.69 -4.15
CA GLU A 210 -43.04 4.02 -3.66
C GLU A 210 -43.94 4.78 -4.64
N ASP A 211 -43.62 4.77 -5.94
CA ASP A 211 -44.39 5.51 -6.96
C ASP A 211 -45.79 4.89 -7.18
N GLY A 212 -45.96 3.59 -6.95
CA GLY A 212 -47.24 2.88 -7.11
C GLY A 212 -48.34 3.27 -6.11
N LYS A 213 -48.05 4.14 -5.13
CA LYS A 213 -49.01 4.51 -4.05
C LYS A 213 -49.64 5.89 -4.19
N ARG A 214 -49.35 6.65 -5.24
CA ARG A 214 -49.87 8.03 -5.43
C ARG A 214 -51.25 8.08 -6.09
N ALA A 215 -52.19 7.26 -5.61
CA ALA A 215 -53.59 7.35 -6.02
C ALA A 215 -54.24 8.61 -5.44
N ARG A 216 -55.18 9.22 -6.17
CA ARG A 216 -55.97 10.35 -5.66
C ARG A 216 -56.81 9.86 -4.48
N ALA A 217 -56.55 10.39 -3.30
CA ALA A 217 -57.38 10.21 -2.13
C ALA A 217 -58.62 11.11 -2.20
N GLU A 218 -59.58 10.86 -1.32
CA GLU A 218 -60.80 11.66 -1.21
C GLU A 218 -60.46 13.09 -0.73
N LYS A 219 -61.20 14.09 -1.22
CA LYS A 219 -60.86 15.51 -1.05
C LYS A 219 -60.83 15.93 0.42
N GLN A 220 -61.79 15.49 1.23
CA GLN A 220 -61.85 15.78 2.66
C GLN A 220 -60.64 15.20 3.40
N GLN A 221 -60.27 13.94 3.10
CA GLN A 221 -59.09 13.32 3.70
C GLN A 221 -57.80 14.09 3.39
N VAL A 222 -57.64 14.61 2.17
CA VAL A 222 -56.48 15.41 1.78
C VAL A 222 -56.48 16.77 2.49
N LEU A 223 -57.64 17.38 2.66
CA LEU A 223 -57.79 18.62 3.42
C LEU A 223 -57.34 18.44 4.87
N ASP A 224 -57.78 17.38 5.54
CA ASP A 224 -57.41 17.11 6.95
C ASP A 224 -55.88 16.91 7.10
N MET A 225 -55.25 16.22 6.15
CA MET A 225 -53.78 16.06 6.11
C MET A 225 -53.06 17.38 5.85
N LEU A 226 -53.61 18.24 4.99
CA LEU A 226 -53.05 19.56 4.70
C LEU A 226 -53.16 20.47 5.92
N PHE A 227 -54.31 20.54 6.59
CA PHE A 227 -54.48 21.30 7.82
C PHE A 227 -53.52 20.83 8.92
N SER A 228 -53.39 19.51 9.10
CA SER A 228 -52.42 18.93 10.05
C SER A 228 -50.96 19.24 9.72
N ALA A 229 -50.63 19.41 8.43
CA ALA A 229 -49.29 19.84 8.02
C ALA A 229 -49.09 21.32 8.34
N PHE A 230 -50.02 22.19 7.92
CA PHE A 230 -49.94 23.63 8.14
C PHE A 230 -50.00 24.06 9.61
N GLU A 231 -50.57 23.23 10.48
CA GLU A 231 -50.49 23.41 11.94
C GLU A 231 -49.04 23.36 12.44
N LYS A 232 -48.19 22.52 11.81
CA LYS A 232 -46.79 22.38 12.21
C LYS A 232 -45.90 23.47 11.64
N HIS A 233 -46.16 23.91 10.40
CA HIS A 233 -45.43 25.01 9.77
C HIS A 233 -46.36 25.87 8.92
N GLN A 234 -46.24 27.19 9.08
CA GLN A 234 -47.09 28.16 8.38
C GLN A 234 -46.91 28.16 6.85
N TYR A 235 -45.72 27.78 6.37
CA TYR A 235 -45.35 27.83 4.96
C TYR A 235 -44.78 26.48 4.52
N TYR A 236 -45.27 25.94 3.41
CA TYR A 236 -44.75 24.70 2.81
C TYR A 236 -44.46 24.84 1.32
N ASN A 237 -43.43 24.16 0.84
CA ASN A 237 -43.21 23.98 -0.59
C ASN A 237 -44.18 22.91 -1.14
N ILE A 238 -44.61 23.05 -2.39
CA ILE A 238 -45.45 22.05 -3.06
C ILE A 238 -44.79 20.66 -3.08
N LYS A 239 -43.45 20.58 -3.11
CA LYS A 239 -42.71 19.30 -3.04
C LYS A 239 -42.94 18.58 -1.69
N ASP A 240 -42.86 19.32 -0.59
CA ASP A 240 -43.01 18.76 0.75
C ASP A 240 -44.47 18.31 0.98
N LEU A 241 -45.44 19.08 0.48
CA LEU A 241 -46.86 18.70 0.55
C LEU A 241 -47.16 17.43 -0.25
N VAL A 242 -46.48 17.21 -1.39
CA VAL A 242 -46.57 15.97 -2.17
C VAL A 242 -45.99 14.81 -1.38
N ASP A 243 -44.88 15.01 -0.67
CA ASP A 243 -44.26 13.96 0.13
C ASP A 243 -45.04 13.62 1.40
N ILE A 244 -45.71 14.60 2.02
CA ILE A 244 -46.56 14.40 3.20
C ILE A 244 -47.88 13.72 2.82
N THR A 245 -48.59 14.24 1.83
CA THR A 245 -49.94 13.77 1.47
C THR A 245 -49.93 12.59 0.50
N LYS A 246 -48.77 12.32 -0.15
CA LYS A 246 -48.61 11.35 -1.24
C LYS A 246 -49.58 11.57 -2.41
N GLN A 247 -50.08 12.80 -2.58
CA GLN A 247 -51.02 13.17 -3.65
C GLN A 247 -50.30 13.76 -4.88
N PRO A 248 -50.86 13.60 -6.09
CA PRO A 248 -50.33 14.24 -7.29
C PRO A 248 -50.29 15.77 -7.19
N VAL A 249 -49.23 16.39 -7.72
CA VAL A 249 -49.01 17.85 -7.69
C VAL A 249 -50.21 18.63 -8.25
N THR A 250 -50.82 18.12 -9.32
CA THR A 250 -51.97 18.78 -9.97
C THR A 250 -53.17 18.84 -9.03
N TYR A 251 -53.46 17.75 -8.33
CA TYR A 251 -54.59 17.64 -7.42
C TYR A 251 -54.40 18.51 -6.17
N LEU A 252 -53.20 18.51 -5.61
CA LEU A 252 -52.86 19.43 -4.51
C LEU A 252 -53.01 20.90 -4.90
N LYS A 253 -52.60 21.29 -6.12
CA LYS A 253 -52.76 22.67 -6.62
C LYS A 253 -54.22 23.06 -6.92
N GLU A 254 -55.13 22.11 -7.07
CA GLU A 254 -56.56 22.39 -7.18
C GLU A 254 -57.10 22.73 -5.79
N ILE A 255 -56.84 21.87 -4.81
CA ILE A 255 -57.29 22.04 -3.42
C ILE A 255 -56.67 23.30 -2.80
N LEU A 256 -55.34 23.48 -2.91
CA LEU A 256 -54.63 24.64 -2.34
C LEU A 256 -55.05 25.97 -2.95
N ARG A 257 -55.66 25.98 -4.15
CA ARG A 257 -56.18 27.20 -4.76
C ARG A 257 -57.51 27.63 -4.16
N GLU A 258 -58.27 26.69 -3.61
CA GLU A 258 -59.51 26.96 -2.91
C GLU A 258 -59.22 27.51 -1.49
N ILE A 259 -58.30 26.87 -0.76
CA ILE A 259 -58.07 27.13 0.68
C ILE A 259 -56.79 27.90 1.02
N GLY A 260 -55.85 28.04 0.07
CA GLY A 260 -54.52 28.58 0.31
C GLY A 260 -54.17 29.82 -0.52
N ILE A 261 -53.02 30.40 -0.21
CA ILE A 261 -52.40 31.55 -0.88
C ILE A 261 -51.01 31.10 -1.36
N TYR A 262 -50.69 31.46 -2.61
CA TYR A 262 -49.38 31.16 -3.20
C TYR A 262 -48.45 32.36 -3.12
N ASN A 263 -47.34 32.22 -2.41
CA ASN A 263 -46.37 33.28 -2.20
C ASN A 263 -45.35 33.32 -3.33
N VAL A 264 -45.42 34.36 -4.16
CA VAL A 264 -44.60 34.50 -5.38
C VAL A 264 -43.34 35.34 -5.17
N LYS A 265 -43.24 36.07 -4.05
CA LYS A 265 -42.17 37.03 -3.74
C LYS A 265 -41.74 36.91 -2.28
N GLY A 266 -40.51 37.34 -1.98
CA GLY A 266 -39.95 37.37 -0.61
C GLY A 266 -39.18 36.10 -0.21
N THR A 267 -38.87 35.99 1.08
CA THR A 267 -38.14 34.85 1.69
C THR A 267 -38.92 33.52 1.60
N HIS A 268 -40.25 33.60 1.51
CA HIS A 268 -41.16 32.46 1.34
C HIS A 268 -41.60 32.29 -0.12
N LYS A 269 -40.68 32.50 -1.07
CA LYS A 269 -40.98 32.37 -2.50
C LYS A 269 -41.29 30.90 -2.85
N ASN A 270 -42.33 30.71 -3.65
CA ASN A 270 -42.84 29.43 -4.13
C ASN A 270 -43.41 28.51 -3.03
N THR A 271 -43.82 29.08 -1.89
CA THR A 271 -44.50 28.34 -0.83
C THR A 271 -46.00 28.60 -0.84
N TRP A 272 -46.75 27.67 -0.28
CA TRP A 272 -48.18 27.82 0.01
C TRP A 272 -48.37 28.10 1.50
N GLU A 273 -49.38 28.90 1.81
CA GLU A 273 -49.88 29.13 3.17
C GLU A 273 -51.41 29.04 3.15
N LEU A 274 -52.05 28.77 4.29
CA LEU A 274 -53.51 28.79 4.38
C LEU A 274 -54.03 30.23 4.36
N LYS A 275 -55.20 30.44 3.73
CA LYS A 275 -55.93 31.72 3.84
C LYS A 275 -56.25 32.01 5.30
N PRO A 276 -56.29 33.28 5.72
CA PRO A 276 -56.60 33.67 7.11
C PRO A 276 -57.91 33.10 7.64
N GLU A 277 -58.90 32.92 6.77
CA GLU A 277 -60.22 32.34 7.06
C GLU A 277 -60.17 30.87 7.51
N TYR A 278 -59.13 30.15 7.08
CA TYR A 278 -58.89 28.74 7.42
C TYR A 278 -57.73 28.57 8.40
N ARG A 279 -57.22 29.67 8.98
CA ARG A 279 -56.24 29.62 10.07
C ARG A 279 -56.97 29.55 11.39
N HIS A 280 -57.10 28.35 11.95
CA HIS A 280 -57.41 28.19 13.36
C HIS A 280 -56.11 28.21 14.16
N TYR A 281 -55.48 29.38 14.30
CA TYR A 281 -54.59 29.55 15.45
C TYR A 281 -55.50 29.49 16.67
N GLN A 282 -55.50 28.36 17.38
CA GLN A 282 -55.73 28.44 18.81
C GLN A 282 -54.67 29.42 19.30
N SER A 283 -55.10 30.61 19.72
CA SER A 283 -54.30 31.46 20.58
C SER A 283 -54.19 30.73 21.92
N GLU A 284 -53.41 29.65 21.96
CA GLU A 284 -53.00 29.03 23.22
C GLU A 284 -51.87 29.87 23.79
N ASP A 285 -52.15 30.33 25.01
CA ASP A 285 -51.36 31.22 25.82
C ASP A 285 -49.86 30.91 25.81
N LYS A 286 -49.08 32.00 25.74
CA LYS A 286 -47.71 32.02 26.24
C LYS A 286 -47.72 31.46 27.66
N SER A 287 -47.22 30.24 27.82
CA SER A 287 -46.73 29.76 29.12
C SER A 287 -45.36 30.40 29.34
N GLU A 288 -45.33 31.27 30.33
CA GLU A 288 -44.15 31.83 30.99
C GLU A 288 -43.49 30.79 31.90
#